data_AF-A0AA51HEP0-F1
#
_entry.id   AF-A0AA51HEP0-F1
#
_cell.length_a   1.000
_cell.length_b   1.000
_cell.length_c   1.000
_cell.angle_alpha   90.00
_cell.angle_beta   90.00
_cell.angle_gamma   90.00
#
_symmetry.space_group_name_H-M   'P 1'
#
loop_
_entity.id
_entity.type
_entity.pdbx_description
1 polymer ?
#
loop_
_entity_poly.entity_id
_entity_poly.type
_entity_poly.pdbx_seq_one_letter_code
_entity_poly.pdbx_strand_id
1 'polypeptide(L)'
;MDKIDFNISIVGMGLIGGSYAMSLREVSLGKIYGIDIDEKALEDAEMMGIIDKGYVSPEIPLKDSDLVIICLYPKSVKKFVMDNIDNFKTGAIITDVTGVKTKILDEINYGLREDLDFIFGHPMAGREEKGLKFSSKEVFKGANYIITPTSRNKRENIKLVEGIIKKIGFKNIMTVTPEEHDKIISFTSQLPHVIAVSLVNSNNLDFDIGLFTGDSYRELTRIAQINSQLWTELFIENKINLIKNMEIFEENIKKFKEAIIKEDREILIKSMDNARKRRKEMS
;
A
#
# COMPACT_ATOMS: atom_id res chain seq x y z
N MET A 1 -15.58 -9.25 23.01
CA MET A 1 -15.46 -8.70 21.65
C MET A 1 -15.70 -9.84 20.70
N ASP A 2 -16.71 -9.74 19.83
CA ASP A 2 -17.10 -10.83 18.94
C ASP A 2 -15.93 -11.15 18.00
N LYS A 3 -15.44 -12.39 18.04
CA LYS A 3 -14.38 -12.83 17.14
C LYS A 3 -14.95 -12.97 15.72
N ILE A 4 -14.08 -12.85 14.71
CA ILE A 4 -14.48 -13.03 13.31
C ILE A 4 -14.73 -14.52 13.09
N ASP A 5 -15.95 -14.93 12.75
CA ASP A 5 -16.34 -16.35 12.65
C ASP A 5 -16.71 -16.74 11.22
N PHE A 6 -15.81 -16.42 10.28
CA PHE A 6 -15.95 -16.77 8.86
C PHE A 6 -14.58 -16.99 8.22
N ASN A 7 -14.55 -17.61 7.03
CA ASN A 7 -13.32 -18.02 6.37
C ASN A 7 -12.70 -16.88 5.57
N ILE A 8 -11.37 -16.77 5.62
CA ILE A 8 -10.59 -15.71 4.98
C ILE A 8 -9.53 -16.32 4.07
N SER A 9 -9.41 -15.84 2.83
CA SER A 9 -8.25 -16.12 1.98
C SER A 9 -7.33 -14.91 1.89
N ILE A 10 -6.02 -15.15 1.96
CA ILE A 10 -4.99 -14.14 1.73
C ILE A 10 -4.23 -14.54 0.47
N VAL A 11 -4.27 -13.69 -0.55
CA VAL A 11 -3.62 -13.93 -1.85
C VAL A 11 -2.31 -13.15 -1.89
N GLY A 12 -1.19 -13.85 -2.01
CA GLY A 12 0.15 -13.29 -1.90
C GLY A 12 0.65 -13.33 -0.45
N MET A 13 1.40 -14.37 -0.10
CA MET A 13 2.03 -14.60 1.20
C MET A 13 3.39 -13.91 1.33
N GLY A 14 3.45 -12.64 0.91
CA GLY A 14 4.61 -11.76 1.10
C GLY A 14 4.62 -11.07 2.47
N LEU A 15 5.30 -9.92 2.55
CA LEU A 15 5.39 -9.12 3.78
C LEU A 15 4.00 -8.70 4.28
N ILE A 16 3.19 -8.08 3.41
CA ILE A 16 1.87 -7.57 3.79
C ILE A 16 0.88 -8.72 4.03
N GLY A 17 0.83 -9.72 3.14
CA GLY A 17 -0.06 -10.87 3.32
C GLY A 17 0.25 -11.70 4.56
N GLY A 18 1.53 -11.97 4.83
CA GLY A 18 1.94 -12.59 6.09
C GLY A 18 1.57 -11.77 7.32
N SER A 19 1.65 -10.44 7.24
CA SER A 19 1.28 -9.56 8.34
C SER A 19 -0.24 -9.59 8.59
N TYR A 20 -1.05 -9.67 7.52
CA TYR A 20 -2.48 -9.94 7.62
C TYR A 20 -2.78 -11.28 8.27
N ALA A 21 -2.12 -12.35 7.82
CA ALA A 21 -2.31 -13.69 8.39
C ALA A 21 -2.02 -13.69 9.90
N MET A 22 -0.89 -13.11 10.30
CA MET A 22 -0.51 -12.96 11.70
C MET A 22 -1.56 -12.18 12.52
N SER A 23 -1.97 -10.99 12.06
CA SER A 23 -2.90 -10.16 12.82
C SER A 23 -4.32 -10.74 12.85
N LEU A 24 -4.77 -11.35 11.75
CA LEU A 24 -6.10 -11.97 11.67
C LEU A 24 -6.19 -13.24 12.52
N ARG A 25 -5.11 -14.02 12.63
CA ARG A 25 -5.06 -15.21 13.49
C ARG A 25 -5.38 -14.91 14.95
N GLU A 26 -5.07 -13.70 15.43
CA GLU A 26 -5.36 -13.29 16.81
C GLU A 26 -6.84 -12.98 17.07
N VAL A 27 -7.59 -12.64 16.02
CA VAL A 27 -8.95 -12.10 16.12
C VAL A 27 -10.02 -12.95 15.41
N SER A 28 -9.61 -13.94 14.61
CA SER A 28 -10.48 -14.85 13.87
C SER A 28 -10.64 -16.21 14.57
N LEU A 29 -11.85 -16.77 14.47
CA LEU A 29 -12.20 -18.15 14.78
C LEU A 29 -12.38 -19.01 13.52
N GLY A 30 -12.62 -18.39 12.37
CA GLY A 30 -12.73 -19.08 11.08
C GLY A 30 -11.37 -19.47 10.50
N LYS A 31 -11.40 -20.22 9.39
CA LYS A 31 -10.19 -20.65 8.72
C LYS A 31 -9.53 -19.50 7.96
N ILE A 32 -8.21 -19.47 7.96
CA ILE A 32 -7.39 -18.56 7.16
C ILE A 32 -6.60 -19.40 6.16
N TYR A 33 -6.84 -19.17 4.88
CA TYR A 33 -6.13 -19.81 3.78
C TYR A 33 -5.07 -18.87 3.20
N GLY A 34 -3.89 -19.42 2.89
CA GLY A 34 -2.88 -18.72 2.10
C GLY A 34 -2.95 -19.16 0.64
N ILE A 35 -2.83 -18.22 -0.29
CA ILE A 35 -2.75 -18.49 -1.72
C ILE A 35 -1.49 -17.81 -2.26
N ASP A 36 -0.55 -18.59 -2.78
CA ASP A 36 0.68 -18.06 -3.38
C ASP A 36 1.23 -19.04 -4.42
N ILE A 37 1.97 -18.51 -5.40
CA ILE A 37 2.71 -19.33 -6.36
C ILE A 37 3.98 -19.94 -5.75
N ASP A 38 4.49 -19.34 -4.66
CA ASP A 38 5.64 -19.83 -3.92
C ASP A 38 5.20 -20.84 -2.85
N GLU A 39 5.34 -22.13 -3.17
CA GLU A 39 5.06 -23.23 -2.25
C GLU A 39 5.84 -23.11 -0.94
N LYS A 40 7.07 -22.58 -0.98
CA LYS A 40 7.88 -22.45 0.23
C LYS A 40 7.30 -21.41 1.19
N ALA A 41 6.82 -20.28 0.65
CA ALA A 41 6.13 -19.28 1.46
C ALA A 41 4.85 -19.84 2.11
N LEU A 42 4.12 -20.72 1.42
CA LEU A 42 2.95 -21.39 1.96
C LEU A 42 3.30 -22.36 3.09
N GLU A 43 4.30 -23.23 2.88
CA GLU A 43 4.80 -24.14 3.92
C GLU A 43 5.26 -23.39 5.16
N ASP A 44 6.06 -22.33 4.98
CA ASP A 44 6.56 -21.53 6.09
C ASP A 44 5.41 -20.87 6.86
N ALA A 45 4.38 -20.37 6.16
CA ALA A 45 3.19 -19.80 6.80
C ALA A 45 2.37 -20.83 7.58
N GLU A 46 2.24 -22.07 7.09
CA GLU A 46 1.62 -23.18 7.82
C GLU A 46 2.44 -23.53 9.07
N MET A 47 3.77 -23.66 8.95
CA MET A 47 4.68 -23.95 10.06
C MET A 47 4.65 -22.88 11.15
N MET A 48 4.46 -21.61 10.76
CA MET A 48 4.30 -20.49 11.68
C MET A 48 2.93 -20.46 12.36
N GLY A 49 1.97 -21.29 11.93
CA GLY A 49 0.61 -21.34 12.48
C GLY A 49 -0.24 -20.10 12.18
N ILE A 50 0.15 -19.31 11.18
CA ILE A 50 -0.55 -18.06 10.82
C ILE A 50 -1.69 -18.33 9.83
N ILE A 51 -1.60 -19.40 9.04
CA ILE A 51 -2.66 -19.92 8.16
C ILE A 51 -2.99 -21.37 8.53
N ASP A 52 -4.21 -21.81 8.24
CA ASP A 52 -4.64 -23.21 8.43
C ASP A 52 -4.20 -24.10 7.27
N LYS A 53 -4.20 -23.55 6.05
CA LYS A 53 -3.74 -24.26 4.84
C LYS A 53 -3.34 -23.30 3.73
N GLY A 54 -2.23 -23.60 3.07
CA GLY A 54 -1.75 -22.95 1.86
C GLY A 54 -2.16 -23.70 0.59
N TYR A 55 -2.42 -22.95 -0.48
CA TYR A 55 -2.79 -23.48 -1.79
C TYR A 55 -2.08 -22.71 -2.91
N VAL A 56 -1.53 -23.45 -3.89
CA VAL A 56 -1.08 -22.85 -5.16
C VAL A 56 -2.27 -22.55 -6.07
N SER A 57 -3.21 -23.50 -6.16
CA SER A 57 -4.46 -23.30 -6.90
C SER A 57 -5.49 -22.57 -6.02
N PRO A 58 -6.02 -21.41 -6.46
CA PRO A 58 -6.95 -20.63 -5.67
C PRO A 58 -8.38 -21.22 -5.63
N GLU A 59 -8.71 -22.20 -6.46
CA GLU A 59 -10.09 -22.68 -6.64
C GLU A 59 -10.78 -23.09 -5.33
N ILE A 60 -10.13 -23.98 -4.56
CA ILE A 60 -10.68 -24.48 -3.30
C ILE A 60 -10.84 -23.36 -2.26
N PRO A 61 -9.79 -22.59 -1.91
CA PRO A 61 -9.90 -21.57 -0.88
C PRO A 61 -10.87 -20.43 -1.26
N LEU A 62 -10.95 -20.03 -2.54
CA LEU A 62 -11.87 -18.98 -2.96
C LEU A 62 -13.35 -19.39 -2.89
N LYS A 63 -13.67 -20.68 -3.10
CA LYS A 63 -15.04 -21.20 -2.97
C LYS A 63 -15.53 -21.25 -1.52
N ASP A 64 -14.60 -21.32 -0.56
CA ASP A 64 -14.90 -21.46 0.86
C ASP A 64 -14.79 -20.14 1.65
N SER A 65 -14.24 -19.08 1.05
CA SER A 65 -13.92 -17.83 1.75
C SER A 65 -15.02 -16.76 1.64
N ASP A 66 -15.34 -16.15 2.76
CA ASP A 66 -16.26 -15.01 2.87
C ASP A 66 -15.55 -13.67 2.62
N LEU A 67 -14.27 -13.60 2.98
CA LEU A 67 -13.39 -12.46 2.74
C LEU A 67 -12.12 -12.91 2.01
N VAL A 68 -11.75 -12.20 0.95
CA VAL A 68 -10.50 -12.40 0.22
C VAL A 68 -9.68 -11.13 0.26
N ILE A 69 -8.43 -11.21 0.74
CA ILE A 69 -7.50 -10.08 0.86
C ILE A 69 -6.37 -10.28 -0.15
N ILE A 70 -6.34 -9.45 -1.18
CA ILE A 70 -5.38 -9.54 -2.27
C ILE A 70 -4.15 -8.67 -1.97
N CYS A 71 -3.05 -9.32 -1.64
CA CYS A 71 -1.75 -8.75 -1.31
C CYS A 71 -0.75 -8.86 -2.47
N LEU A 72 -1.23 -8.67 -3.70
CA LEU A 72 -0.45 -8.73 -4.93
C LEU A 72 -0.08 -7.33 -5.45
N TYR A 73 0.84 -7.28 -6.41
CA TYR A 73 1.14 -6.02 -7.11
C TYR A 73 -0.05 -5.55 -7.96
N PRO A 74 -0.22 -4.23 -8.19
CA PRO A 74 -1.35 -3.66 -8.90
C PRO A 74 -1.76 -4.41 -10.18
N LYS A 75 -0.82 -4.70 -11.08
CA LYS A 75 -1.11 -5.40 -12.34
C LYS A 75 -1.60 -6.84 -12.14
N SER A 76 -1.16 -7.47 -11.07
CA SER A 76 -1.54 -8.86 -10.75
C SER A 76 -2.93 -8.96 -10.12
N VAL A 77 -3.41 -7.89 -9.47
CA VAL A 77 -4.74 -7.88 -8.83
C VAL A 77 -5.84 -8.14 -9.85
N LYS A 78 -5.90 -7.35 -10.94
CA LYS A 78 -6.92 -7.54 -11.98
C LYS A 78 -6.86 -8.95 -12.56
N LYS A 79 -5.66 -9.37 -12.97
CA LYS A 79 -5.47 -10.70 -13.58
C LYS A 79 -5.97 -11.80 -12.65
N PHE A 80 -5.57 -11.76 -11.38
CA PHE A 80 -6.00 -12.73 -10.39
C PHE A 80 -7.53 -12.77 -10.24
N VAL A 81 -8.18 -11.61 -10.11
CA VAL A 81 -9.64 -11.53 -9.96
C VAL A 81 -10.35 -12.10 -11.19
N MET A 82 -9.94 -11.71 -12.40
CA MET A 82 -10.61 -12.11 -13.64
C MET A 82 -10.40 -13.58 -13.96
N ASP A 83 -9.18 -14.12 -13.76
CA ASP A 83 -8.88 -15.53 -14.01
C ASP A 83 -9.63 -16.47 -13.04
N ASN A 84 -10.10 -15.95 -11.91
CA ASN A 84 -10.72 -16.74 -10.85
C ASN A 84 -12.16 -16.31 -10.54
N ILE A 85 -12.79 -15.56 -11.44
CA ILE A 85 -14.10 -14.95 -11.19
C ILE A 85 -15.19 -15.98 -10.83
N ASP A 86 -15.10 -17.18 -11.41
CA ASP A 86 -16.04 -18.29 -11.18
C ASP A 86 -15.74 -19.08 -9.88
N ASN A 87 -14.56 -18.89 -9.31
CA ASN A 87 -14.13 -19.59 -8.10
C ASN A 87 -14.56 -18.86 -6.82
N PHE A 88 -14.89 -17.58 -6.87
CA PHE A 88 -15.33 -16.85 -5.67
C PHE A 88 -16.68 -17.35 -5.17
N LYS A 89 -16.75 -17.61 -3.87
CA LYS A 89 -17.98 -17.88 -3.13
C LYS A 89 -19.03 -16.80 -3.42
N THR A 90 -20.29 -17.21 -3.58
CA THR A 90 -21.39 -16.27 -3.77
C THR A 90 -21.46 -15.28 -2.61
N GLY A 91 -21.50 -13.98 -2.91
CA GLY A 91 -21.55 -12.94 -1.89
C GLY A 91 -20.21 -12.59 -1.23
N ALA A 92 -19.08 -13.14 -1.70
CA ALA A 92 -17.78 -12.88 -1.11
C ALA A 92 -17.39 -11.39 -1.17
N ILE A 93 -16.73 -10.94 -0.11
CA ILE A 93 -16.12 -9.62 -0.01
C ILE A 93 -14.67 -9.76 -0.45
N ILE A 94 -14.22 -8.85 -1.32
CA ILE A 94 -12.84 -8.82 -1.79
C ILE A 94 -12.25 -7.47 -1.40
N THR A 95 -11.02 -7.47 -0.88
CA THR A 95 -10.26 -6.25 -0.66
C THR A 95 -8.83 -6.43 -1.16
N ASP A 96 -8.12 -5.33 -1.32
CA ASP A 96 -6.73 -5.30 -1.75
C ASP A 96 -5.90 -4.38 -0.84
N VAL A 97 -4.61 -4.27 -1.16
CA VAL A 97 -3.65 -3.49 -0.38
C VAL A 97 -2.85 -2.49 -1.23
N THR A 98 -3.23 -2.29 -2.49
CA THR A 98 -2.37 -1.60 -3.46
C THR A 98 -2.21 -0.11 -3.15
N GLY A 99 -1.16 0.52 -3.69
CA GLY A 99 -0.92 1.96 -3.53
C GLY A 99 -1.58 2.85 -4.59
N VAL A 100 -2.43 2.30 -5.47
CA VAL A 100 -3.09 3.03 -6.57
C VAL A 100 -4.48 2.46 -6.81
N LYS A 101 -5.50 3.32 -7.01
CA LYS A 101 -6.92 2.92 -6.94
C LYS A 101 -7.66 3.08 -8.26
N THR A 102 -7.62 4.26 -8.88
CA THR A 102 -8.46 4.57 -10.05
C THR A 102 -8.23 3.60 -11.20
N LYS A 103 -6.96 3.31 -11.50
CA LYS A 103 -6.62 2.38 -12.58
C LYS A 103 -7.15 0.97 -12.36
N ILE A 104 -7.00 0.45 -11.13
CA ILE A 104 -7.43 -0.91 -10.80
C ILE A 104 -8.96 -0.98 -10.79
N LEU A 105 -9.63 0.07 -10.29
CA LEU A 105 -11.08 0.17 -10.33
C LEU A 105 -11.63 0.08 -11.76
N ASP A 106 -11.09 0.85 -12.69
CA ASP A 106 -11.49 0.82 -14.11
C ASP A 106 -11.37 -0.59 -14.69
N GLU A 107 -10.32 -1.31 -14.29
CA GLU A 107 -10.01 -2.65 -14.77
C GLU A 107 -10.87 -3.75 -14.15
N ILE A 108 -11.27 -3.61 -12.88
CA ILE A 108 -12.10 -4.59 -12.16
C ILE A 108 -13.58 -4.42 -12.50
N ASN A 109 -14.07 -3.18 -12.65
CA ASN A 109 -15.50 -2.92 -12.86
C ASN A 109 -16.08 -3.61 -14.09
N TYR A 110 -15.29 -3.85 -15.13
CA TYR A 110 -15.76 -4.42 -16.40
C TYR A 110 -16.09 -5.93 -16.33
N GLY A 111 -15.59 -6.65 -15.32
CA GLY A 111 -15.76 -8.11 -15.23
C GLY A 111 -16.19 -8.65 -13.86
N LEU A 112 -16.36 -7.77 -12.87
CA LEU A 112 -16.78 -8.20 -11.54
C LEU A 112 -18.25 -8.62 -11.53
N ARG A 113 -18.51 -9.85 -11.07
CA ARG A 113 -19.85 -10.39 -10.83
C ARG A 113 -20.66 -9.50 -9.89
N GLU A 114 -21.96 -9.40 -10.13
CA GLU A 114 -22.89 -8.55 -9.36
C GLU A 114 -23.03 -8.95 -7.88
N ASP A 115 -22.81 -10.22 -7.56
CA ASP A 115 -22.92 -10.70 -6.19
C ASP A 115 -21.65 -10.48 -5.34
N LEU A 116 -20.52 -10.16 -5.97
CA LEU A 116 -19.25 -9.90 -5.30
C LEU A 116 -19.12 -8.43 -4.91
N ASP A 117 -18.50 -8.17 -3.76
CA ASP A 117 -18.29 -6.80 -3.26
C ASP A 117 -16.79 -6.49 -3.12
N PHE A 118 -16.22 -5.81 -4.11
CA PHE A 118 -14.80 -5.41 -4.11
C PHE A 118 -14.63 -4.05 -3.44
N ILE A 119 -14.11 -4.06 -2.21
CA ILE A 119 -13.84 -2.88 -1.40
C ILE A 119 -12.34 -2.60 -1.41
N PHE A 120 -11.95 -1.56 -2.14
CA PHE A 120 -10.55 -1.19 -2.25
C PHE A 120 -9.95 -0.69 -0.94
N GLY A 121 -8.74 -1.16 -0.66
CA GLY A 121 -8.00 -0.89 0.57
C GLY A 121 -6.57 -0.43 0.30
N HIS A 122 -6.03 0.36 1.22
CA HIS A 122 -4.61 0.70 1.23
C HIS A 122 -4.14 0.81 2.69
N PRO A 123 -3.49 -0.24 3.22
CA PRO A 123 -2.79 -0.13 4.49
C PRO A 123 -1.59 0.81 4.29
N MET A 124 -1.56 1.94 5.01
CA MET A 124 -0.40 2.82 5.05
C MET A 124 0.63 2.25 6.03
N ALA A 125 1.01 1.00 5.78
CA ALA A 125 1.87 0.16 6.59
C ALA A 125 2.73 -0.67 5.65
N GLY A 126 4.02 -0.77 5.95
CA GLY A 126 4.95 -1.51 5.13
C GLY A 126 6.38 -1.24 5.56
N ARG A 127 7.29 -2.04 5.04
CA ARG A 127 8.73 -1.85 5.18
C ARG A 127 9.39 -1.97 3.81
N GLU A 128 10.64 -1.55 3.74
CA GLU A 128 11.44 -1.60 2.51
C GLU A 128 11.76 -3.03 2.04
N GLU A 129 11.67 -4.03 2.94
CA GLU A 129 11.98 -5.43 2.65
C GLU A 129 10.83 -6.20 1.97
N LYS A 130 11.13 -7.41 1.49
CA LYS A 130 10.17 -8.29 0.80
C LYS A 130 10.20 -9.73 1.30
N GLY A 131 9.04 -10.37 1.26
CA GLY A 131 8.85 -11.78 1.58
C GLY A 131 8.33 -12.03 2.99
N LEU A 132 7.79 -13.24 3.20
CA LEU A 132 7.11 -13.64 4.43
C LEU A 132 7.97 -13.45 5.69
N LYS A 133 9.28 -13.69 5.61
CA LYS A 133 10.21 -13.58 6.75
C LYS A 133 10.28 -12.19 7.40
N PHE A 134 9.86 -11.14 6.68
CA PHE A 134 9.81 -9.77 7.20
C PHE A 134 8.38 -9.33 7.60
N SER A 135 7.41 -10.24 7.50
CA SER A 135 6.05 -9.97 7.96
C SER A 135 6.00 -9.83 9.48
N SER A 136 5.11 -8.97 9.95
CA SER A 136 4.89 -8.75 11.38
C SER A 136 3.54 -8.11 11.61
N LYS A 137 2.74 -8.67 12.53
CA LYS A 137 1.49 -8.04 12.99
C LYS A 137 1.66 -6.61 13.51
N GLU A 138 2.86 -6.28 13.98
CA GLU A 138 3.17 -4.96 14.53
C GLU A 138 3.14 -3.86 13.45
N VAL A 139 3.31 -4.19 12.17
CA VAL A 139 3.30 -3.18 11.09
C VAL A 139 1.97 -2.45 10.97
N PHE A 140 0.86 -3.06 11.41
CA PHE A 140 -0.47 -2.46 11.36
C PHE A 140 -0.82 -1.65 12.60
N LYS A 141 -0.15 -1.90 13.73
CA LYS A 141 -0.50 -1.25 14.99
C LYS A 141 -0.23 0.25 14.93
N GLY A 142 -1.28 1.05 15.12
CA GLY A 142 -1.17 2.50 15.09
C GLY A 142 -1.07 3.10 13.69
N ALA A 143 -0.96 2.28 12.65
CA ALA A 143 -0.87 2.73 11.27
C ALA A 143 -2.21 3.32 10.76
N ASN A 144 -2.13 4.06 9.67
CA ASN A 144 -3.30 4.57 8.97
C ASN A 144 -3.78 3.53 7.94
N TYR A 145 -5.07 3.54 7.65
CA TYR A 145 -5.66 2.74 6.59
C TYR A 145 -6.57 3.63 5.74
N ILE A 146 -6.58 3.42 4.43
CA ILE A 146 -7.49 4.12 3.52
C ILE A 146 -8.43 3.10 2.87
N ILE A 147 -9.73 3.35 2.98
CA ILE A 147 -10.78 2.64 2.24
C ILE A 147 -11.26 3.56 1.12
N THR A 148 -11.35 3.04 -0.10
CA THR A 148 -11.90 3.80 -1.24
C THR A 148 -13.17 3.15 -1.77
N PRO A 149 -14.34 3.47 -1.18
CA PRO A 149 -15.59 2.87 -1.60
C PRO A 149 -16.04 3.41 -2.96
N THR A 150 -16.91 2.63 -3.60
CA THR A 150 -17.55 2.89 -4.88
C THR A 150 -19.06 2.83 -4.72
N SER A 151 -19.80 3.26 -5.74
CA SER A 151 -21.27 3.15 -5.75
C SER A 151 -21.79 1.72 -5.72
N ARG A 152 -20.95 0.71 -6.06
CA ARG A 152 -21.31 -0.72 -6.03
C ARG A 152 -21.27 -1.30 -4.61
N ASN A 153 -20.50 -0.71 -3.71
CA ASN A 153 -20.21 -1.34 -2.42
C ASN A 153 -21.39 -1.27 -1.46
N LYS A 154 -21.65 -2.38 -0.76
CA LYS A 154 -22.68 -2.44 0.28
C LYS A 154 -22.18 -1.79 1.55
N ARG A 155 -23.01 -0.99 2.21
CA ARG A 155 -22.64 -0.23 3.41
C ARG A 155 -22.26 -1.15 4.57
N GLU A 156 -22.94 -2.28 4.70
CA GLU A 156 -22.65 -3.31 5.70
C GLU A 156 -21.29 -3.95 5.49
N ASN A 157 -20.87 -4.19 4.25
CA ASN A 157 -19.59 -4.79 3.92
C ASN A 157 -18.43 -3.81 4.17
N ILE A 158 -18.61 -2.52 3.85
CA ILE A 158 -17.65 -1.47 4.22
C ILE A 158 -17.44 -1.44 5.74
N LYS A 159 -18.53 -1.45 6.52
CA LYS A 159 -18.46 -1.47 7.99
C LYS A 159 -17.79 -2.73 8.52
N LEU A 160 -18.03 -3.87 7.89
CA LEU A 160 -17.39 -5.13 8.27
C LEU A 160 -15.87 -5.03 8.05
N VAL A 161 -15.44 -4.61 6.86
CA VAL A 161 -14.02 -4.42 6.53
C VAL A 161 -13.37 -3.41 7.47
N GLU A 162 -14.01 -2.26 7.70
CA GLU A 162 -13.56 -1.26 8.67
C GLU A 162 -13.40 -1.85 10.09
N GLY A 163 -14.37 -2.64 10.55
CA GLY A 163 -14.32 -3.31 11.84
C GLY A 163 -13.15 -4.29 11.97
N ILE A 164 -12.86 -5.05 10.91
CA ILE A 164 -11.73 -5.98 10.86
C ILE A 164 -10.41 -5.20 10.91
N ILE A 165 -10.28 -4.16 10.09
CA ILE A 165 -9.09 -3.29 10.03
C ILE A 165 -8.79 -2.66 11.41
N LYS A 166 -9.81 -2.18 12.13
CA LYS A 166 -9.62 -1.67 13.51
C LYS A 166 -9.17 -2.77 14.46
N LYS A 167 -9.78 -3.97 14.38
CA LYS A 167 -9.44 -5.11 15.25
C LYS A 167 -8.00 -5.58 15.08
N ILE A 168 -7.46 -5.55 13.85
CA ILE A 168 -6.08 -5.94 13.57
C ILE A 168 -5.04 -4.86 13.90
N GLY A 169 -5.46 -3.69 14.40
CA GLY A 169 -4.59 -2.71 15.05
C GLY A 169 -4.44 -1.35 14.36
N PHE A 170 -5.04 -1.15 13.18
CA PHE A 170 -5.02 0.16 12.53
C PHE A 170 -5.79 1.19 13.35
N LYS A 171 -5.24 2.42 13.44
CA LYS A 171 -5.78 3.47 14.31
C LYS A 171 -6.68 4.43 13.55
N ASN A 172 -6.18 5.02 12.47
CA ASN A 172 -6.92 6.02 11.72
C ASN A 172 -7.38 5.42 10.39
N ILE A 173 -8.69 5.25 10.23
CA ILE A 173 -9.28 4.75 8.99
C ILE A 173 -9.94 5.92 8.26
N MET A 174 -9.41 6.23 7.09
CA MET A 174 -9.90 7.30 6.23
C MET A 174 -10.70 6.71 5.08
N THR A 175 -11.76 7.42 4.69
CA THR A 175 -12.60 7.06 3.56
C THR A 175 -12.57 8.21 2.57
N VAL A 176 -12.05 7.95 1.37
CA VAL A 176 -11.92 8.94 0.29
C VAL A 176 -12.27 8.30 -1.05
N THR A 177 -12.52 9.08 -2.09
CA THR A 177 -12.72 8.47 -3.42
C THR A 177 -11.40 7.89 -3.98
N PRO A 178 -11.46 6.96 -4.95
CA PRO A 178 -10.27 6.49 -5.66
C PRO A 178 -9.40 7.62 -6.23
N GLU A 179 -10.02 8.66 -6.80
CA GLU A 179 -9.32 9.80 -7.40
C GLU A 179 -8.66 10.69 -6.33
N GLU A 180 -9.34 10.92 -5.21
CA GLU A 180 -8.78 11.65 -4.06
C GLU A 180 -7.59 10.91 -3.47
N HIS A 181 -7.70 9.58 -3.31
CA HIS A 181 -6.61 8.72 -2.88
C HIS A 181 -5.39 8.89 -3.79
N ASP A 182 -5.54 8.66 -5.10
CA ASP A 182 -4.41 8.68 -6.03
C ASP A 182 -3.77 10.07 -6.12
N LYS A 183 -4.58 11.13 -6.07
CA LYS A 183 -4.09 12.51 -5.99
C LYS A 183 -3.28 12.76 -4.71
N ILE A 184 -3.78 12.38 -3.54
CA ILE A 184 -3.08 12.58 -2.26
C ILE A 184 -1.79 11.75 -2.21
N ILE A 185 -1.87 10.46 -2.54
CA ILE A 185 -0.73 9.52 -2.49
C ILE A 185 0.38 9.92 -3.46
N SER A 186 0.04 10.50 -4.61
CA SER A 186 1.06 11.01 -5.54
C SER A 186 1.96 12.07 -4.89
N PHE A 187 1.41 12.92 -4.02
CA PHE A 187 2.15 13.98 -3.33
C PHE A 187 2.79 13.49 -2.02
N THR A 188 2.05 12.75 -1.20
CA THR A 188 2.49 12.37 0.15
C THR A 188 3.40 11.14 0.19
N SER A 189 3.46 10.37 -0.90
CA SER A 189 4.24 9.13 -0.95
C SER A 189 5.07 8.99 -2.23
N GLN A 190 4.45 9.07 -3.42
CA GLN A 190 5.17 8.78 -4.67
C GLN A 190 6.23 9.83 -5.02
N LEU A 191 5.90 11.12 -4.95
CA LEU A 191 6.87 12.19 -5.18
C LEU A 191 8.08 12.10 -4.21
N PRO A 192 7.89 11.91 -2.88
CA PRO A 192 9.00 11.64 -1.96
C PRO A 192 9.93 10.51 -2.39
N HIS A 193 9.40 9.39 -2.89
CA HIS A 193 10.23 8.28 -3.39
C HIS A 193 11.01 8.65 -4.64
N VAL A 194 10.40 9.38 -5.59
CA VAL A 194 11.09 9.90 -6.78
C VAL A 194 12.24 10.82 -6.38
N ILE A 195 12.02 11.72 -5.41
CA ILE A 195 13.04 12.64 -4.89
C ILE A 195 14.18 11.84 -4.23
N ALA A 196 13.87 10.88 -3.36
CA ALA A 196 14.86 10.08 -2.66
C ALA A 196 15.75 9.29 -3.62
N VAL A 197 15.15 8.61 -4.60
CA VAL A 197 15.89 7.84 -5.62
C VAL A 197 16.73 8.78 -6.50
N SER A 198 16.18 9.91 -6.91
CA SER A 198 16.90 10.89 -7.73
C SER A 198 18.09 11.49 -6.97
N LEU A 199 17.94 11.77 -5.67
CA LEU A 199 18.99 12.29 -4.80
C LEU A 199 20.14 11.28 -4.67
N VAL A 200 19.84 10.01 -4.42
CA VAL A 200 20.87 8.94 -4.34
C VAL A 200 21.60 8.80 -5.67
N ASN A 201 20.87 8.79 -6.79
CA ASN A 201 21.46 8.65 -8.13
C ASN A 201 22.24 9.89 -8.61
N SER A 202 22.07 11.04 -7.94
CA SER A 202 22.79 12.28 -8.29
C SER A 202 24.20 12.34 -7.68
N ASN A 203 24.64 11.33 -6.92
CA ASN A 203 25.99 11.31 -6.39
C ASN A 203 27.02 11.22 -7.53
N ASN A 204 27.81 12.26 -7.69
CA ASN A 204 28.90 12.38 -8.65
C ASN A 204 30.24 12.73 -7.99
N LEU A 205 30.35 12.50 -6.68
CA LEU A 205 31.54 12.80 -5.89
C LEU A 205 32.44 11.57 -5.81
N ASP A 206 33.74 11.77 -5.97
CA ASP A 206 34.78 10.73 -5.84
C ASP A 206 35.16 10.44 -4.37
N PHE A 207 34.18 10.51 -3.46
CA PHE A 207 34.37 10.29 -2.02
C PHE A 207 33.40 9.23 -1.51
N ASP A 208 33.79 8.56 -0.42
CA ASP A 208 32.84 7.78 0.38
C ASP A 208 31.91 8.73 1.12
N ILE A 209 30.78 9.07 0.47
CA ILE A 209 29.75 9.95 1.02
C ILE A 209 29.16 9.41 2.34
N GLY A 210 29.29 8.11 2.62
CA GLY A 210 28.86 7.50 3.88
C GLY A 210 29.56 8.12 5.09
N LEU A 211 30.83 8.52 4.93
CA LEU A 211 31.63 9.19 5.97
C LEU A 211 31.20 10.64 6.23
N PHE A 212 30.48 11.25 5.27
CA PHE A 212 30.00 12.64 5.34
C PHE A 212 28.48 12.73 5.55
N THR A 213 27.82 11.60 5.73
CA THR A 213 26.36 11.52 5.85
C THR A 213 25.89 11.88 7.25
N GLY A 214 25.14 12.97 7.36
CA GLY A 214 24.33 13.30 8.54
C GLY A 214 22.90 12.77 8.44
N ASP A 215 22.09 13.04 9.48
CA ASP A 215 20.71 12.55 9.57
C ASP A 215 19.82 13.02 8.42
N SER A 216 20.02 14.24 7.90
CA SER A 216 19.21 14.77 6.80
C SER A 216 19.29 13.91 5.54
N TYR A 217 20.49 13.48 5.12
CA TYR A 217 20.65 12.62 3.96
C TYR A 217 20.12 11.21 4.27
N ARG A 218 20.44 10.67 5.46
CA ARG A 218 19.99 9.34 5.89
C ARG A 218 18.46 9.21 5.92
N GLU A 219 17.76 10.19 6.49
CA GLU A 219 16.30 10.20 6.58
C GLU A 219 15.64 10.36 5.22
N LEU A 220 16.12 11.29 4.39
CA LEU A 220 15.58 11.53 3.05
C LEU A 220 15.80 10.33 2.12
N THR A 221 16.91 9.61 2.27
CA THR A 221 17.27 8.50 1.37
C THR A 221 16.90 7.12 1.91
N ARG A 222 16.39 7.01 3.15
CA ARG A 222 15.92 5.74 3.72
C ARG A 222 14.95 5.01 2.79
N ILE A 223 14.01 5.75 2.21
CA ILE A 223 12.98 5.23 1.30
C ILE A 223 13.49 4.96 -0.13
N ALA A 224 14.77 5.22 -0.42
CA ALA A 224 15.39 4.85 -1.69
C ALA A 224 15.77 3.37 -1.75
N GLN A 225 15.76 2.64 -0.62
CA GLN A 225 15.80 1.17 -0.59
C GLN A 225 14.45 0.61 -1.07
N ILE A 226 14.18 0.81 -2.35
CA ILE A 226 12.83 0.72 -2.91
C ILE A 226 12.62 -0.60 -3.66
N ASN A 227 11.42 -1.16 -3.55
CA ASN A 227 10.99 -2.27 -4.40
C ASN A 227 10.77 -1.77 -5.84
N SER A 228 11.81 -1.82 -6.67
CA SER A 228 11.77 -1.26 -8.03
C SER A 228 10.60 -1.76 -8.87
N GLN A 229 10.31 -3.07 -8.86
CA GLN A 229 9.20 -3.65 -9.62
C GLN A 229 7.82 -3.08 -9.19
N LEU A 230 7.54 -3.07 -7.88
CA LEU A 230 6.28 -2.52 -7.36
C LEU A 230 6.17 -1.02 -7.67
N TRP A 231 7.23 -0.27 -7.37
CA TRP A 231 7.18 1.19 -7.49
C TRP A 231 7.13 1.68 -8.92
N THR A 232 7.74 0.96 -9.87
CA THR A 232 7.53 1.22 -11.30
C THR A 232 6.05 1.12 -11.68
N GLU A 233 5.31 0.12 -11.19
CA GLU A 233 3.86 0.05 -11.43
C GLU A 233 3.15 1.25 -10.79
N LEU A 234 3.41 1.54 -9.52
CA LEU A 234 2.75 2.65 -8.81
C LEU A 234 2.97 4.02 -9.50
N PHE A 235 4.18 4.27 -10.00
CA PHE A 235 4.49 5.51 -10.73
C PHE A 235 3.77 5.58 -12.08
N ILE A 236 3.76 4.48 -12.84
CA ILE A 236 3.14 4.45 -14.17
C ILE A 236 1.62 4.57 -14.06
N GLU A 237 0.99 3.82 -13.14
CA GLU A 237 -0.47 3.80 -13.03
C GLU A 237 -1.05 5.11 -12.47
N ASN A 238 -0.24 5.91 -11.76
CA ASN A 238 -0.63 7.23 -11.25
C ASN A 238 0.10 8.41 -11.93
N LYS A 239 0.61 8.19 -13.15
CA LYS A 239 1.51 9.13 -13.84
C LYS A 239 0.99 10.56 -13.96
N ILE A 240 -0.31 10.75 -14.16
CA ILE A 240 -0.90 12.08 -14.38
C ILE A 240 -0.75 12.94 -13.12
N ASN A 241 -1.10 12.38 -11.95
CA ASN A 241 -0.97 13.08 -10.68
C ASN A 241 0.50 13.23 -10.27
N LEU A 242 1.31 12.20 -10.49
CA LEU A 242 2.74 12.22 -10.14
C LEU A 242 3.51 13.28 -10.93
N ILE A 243 3.36 13.33 -12.26
CA ILE A 243 4.03 14.31 -13.12
C ILE A 243 3.65 15.74 -12.71
N LYS A 244 2.37 16.02 -12.47
CA LYS A 244 1.93 17.33 -12.00
C LYS A 244 2.62 17.75 -10.70
N ASN A 245 2.79 16.82 -9.76
CA ASN A 245 3.49 17.10 -8.50
C ASN A 245 5.00 17.24 -8.68
N MET A 246 5.61 16.49 -9.61
CA MET A 246 7.00 16.66 -10.01
C MET A 246 7.25 18.05 -10.60
N GLU A 247 6.42 18.51 -11.54
CA GLU A 247 6.53 19.85 -12.13
C GLU A 247 6.45 20.97 -11.07
N ILE A 248 5.53 20.84 -10.10
CA ILE A 248 5.43 21.78 -8.98
C ILE A 248 6.71 21.74 -8.12
N PHE A 249 7.24 20.56 -7.85
CA PHE A 249 8.47 20.41 -7.07
C PHE A 249 9.68 20.98 -7.79
N GLU A 250 9.84 20.69 -9.09
CA GLU A 250 10.89 21.22 -9.96
C GLU A 250 10.89 22.75 -9.99
N GLU A 251 9.72 23.38 -10.08
CA GLU A 251 9.59 24.83 -10.02
C GLU A 251 10.02 25.40 -8.66
N ASN A 252 9.76 24.69 -7.55
CA ASN A 252 10.26 25.12 -6.23
C ASN A 252 11.80 24.99 -6.13
N ILE A 253 12.38 23.92 -6.68
CA ILE A 253 13.84 23.76 -6.76
C ILE A 253 14.46 24.85 -7.63
N LYS A 254 13.86 25.16 -8.77
CA LYS A 254 14.29 26.23 -9.67
C LYS A 254 14.29 27.58 -8.98
N LYS A 255 13.22 27.93 -8.25
CA LYS A 255 13.15 29.16 -7.44
C LYS A 255 14.25 29.23 -6.40
N PHE A 256 14.52 28.13 -5.68
CA PHE A 256 15.63 28.07 -4.73
C PHE A 256 16.98 28.30 -5.41
N LYS A 257 17.24 27.62 -6.53
CA LYS A 257 18.47 27.79 -7.31
C LYS A 257 18.66 29.23 -7.80
N GLU A 258 17.62 29.84 -8.35
CA GLU A 258 17.67 31.23 -8.82
C GLU A 258 17.92 32.22 -7.68
N ALA A 259 17.29 32.02 -6.52
CA ALA A 259 17.52 32.84 -5.35
C ALA A 259 18.97 32.71 -4.83
N ILE A 260 19.55 31.50 -4.84
CA ILE A 260 20.96 31.29 -4.48
C ILE A 260 21.90 32.00 -5.47
N ILE A 261 21.67 31.85 -6.78
CA ILE A 261 22.50 32.49 -7.82
C ILE A 261 22.49 34.02 -7.68
N LYS A 262 21.34 34.60 -7.30
CA LYS A 262 21.18 36.04 -7.11
C LYS A 262 21.55 36.52 -5.70
N GLU A 263 21.94 35.60 -4.81
CA GLU A 263 22.16 35.85 -3.38
C GLU A 263 20.94 36.52 -2.68
N ASP A 264 19.73 36.22 -3.15
CA ASP A 264 18.48 36.81 -2.67
C ASP A 264 18.07 36.21 -1.31
N ARG A 265 18.61 36.82 -0.24
CA ARG A 265 18.38 36.38 1.14
C ARG A 265 16.90 36.44 1.54
N GLU A 266 16.15 37.42 1.05
CA GLU A 266 14.75 37.59 1.43
C GLU A 266 13.90 36.42 0.91
N ILE A 267 14.07 36.07 -0.38
CA ILE A 267 13.36 34.94 -0.98
C ILE A 267 13.71 33.62 -0.29
N LEU A 268 14.99 33.42 0.07
CA LEU A 268 15.44 32.20 0.76
C LEU A 268 14.80 32.07 2.14
N ILE A 269 14.84 33.12 2.96
CA ILE A 269 14.22 33.13 4.30
C ILE A 269 12.73 32.87 4.19
N LYS A 270 12.03 33.60 3.32
CA LYS A 270 10.59 33.44 3.12
C LYS A 270 10.20 32.02 2.69
N SER A 271 10.97 31.41 1.80
CA SER A 271 10.73 30.03 1.36
C SER A 271 10.87 29.03 2.49
N MET A 272 11.92 29.16 3.32
CA MET A 272 12.14 28.28 4.49
C MET A 272 11.09 28.49 5.58
N ASP A 273 10.69 29.73 5.86
CA ASP A 273 9.66 30.03 6.86
C ASP A 273 8.28 29.51 6.45
N ASN A 274 7.94 29.61 5.16
CA ASN A 274 6.73 29.02 4.62
C ASN A 274 6.72 27.48 4.78
N ALA A 275 7.85 26.81 4.48
CA ALA A 275 7.98 25.37 4.69
C ALA A 275 7.86 25.01 6.17
N ARG A 276 8.51 25.77 7.06
CA ARG A 276 8.44 25.59 8.52
C ARG A 276 7.01 25.72 9.04
N LYS A 277 6.26 26.73 8.58
CA LYS A 277 4.86 26.94 8.96
C LYS A 277 4.00 25.75 8.54
N ARG A 278 4.06 25.36 7.26
CA ARG A 278 3.29 24.22 6.73
C ARG A 278 3.60 22.92 7.46
N ARG A 279 4.87 22.68 7.80
CA ARG A 279 5.28 21.46 8.51
C ARG A 279 4.70 21.38 9.92
N LYS A 280 4.61 22.50 10.63
CA LYS A 280 4.01 22.58 11.98
C LYS A 280 2.50 22.32 11.96
N GLU A 281 1.82 22.61 10.86
CA GLU A 281 0.38 22.36 10.71
C GLU A 281 0.08 20.87 10.43
N MET A 282 1.09 20.07 10.07
CA MET A 282 0.97 18.63 9.75
C MET A 282 1.25 17.70 10.95
N SER A 283 1.72 18.25 12.08
CA SER A 283 2.10 17.52 13.31
C SER A 283 1.06 17.73 14.39
#